data_AF-A0A1H9KRF1-F1
#
_entry.id   AF-A0A1H9KRF1-F1
#
_cell.length_a   1.000
_cell.length_b   1.000
_cell.length_c   1.000
_cell.angle_alpha   90.00
_cell.angle_beta   90.00
_cell.angle_gamma   90.00
#
_symmetry.space_group_name_H-M   'P 1'
#
loop_
_entity.id
_entity.type
_entity.pdbx_description
1 polymer ?
#
loop_
_entity_poly.entity_id
_entity_poly.type
_entity_poly.pdbx_seq_one_letter_code
_entity_poly.pdbx_strand_id
1 'polypeptide(L)'
;MQSNILIRIQPILFSIFAVAVSHNLFFVMLPIRLREGGFESANIGMAMSMFAVGAIMAGLFGSRAVLRVGHIRAFSSMAATLAIVSVCHSYFIDIWITAGLRMVAGFCFVTSFITLESWLNVLSDKRNRGQVFGTYQICFAIGFGSAPFLFSLSSEHDPRLFGLIGVFLCISLIIMSMSRLPLPELPSRPRPMSLKRLWQYSPSGTLSCLCAGLISAASVSLISLYAYDHGITGIWLSLVLGSYQLGGLLTQYPVGWLADRYDKRLVAAGLMAMGVVSNLLIIAESFMPMPIEMLVVLFLISGGSGVALFPLAVTQVFDHIDLKEAMSATSMMQILLGCGGVLGPIIAGALMTQFASIWLYYYLVAVHLFVVVFLMIRKLFVRTETLESSSKYQVSMQGASVGSTVLEPLLNYNLAEIGDPELKLLLVALGQQPKDPAILIRTALEGSSLKPQDVAIHMVLALPKRSGELIRVLVKQFPEARLVITYSLRDLFILRKERINAMLQVALTEGADDAERTEIDSMLEHISREVDEETVVA
;
A
#
# COMPACT_ATOMS: atom_id res chain seq x y z
N MET A 1 -19.74 -8.76 23.31
CA MET A 1 -19.05 -7.46 23.36
C MET A 1 -18.20 -7.33 22.10
N GLN A 2 -18.60 -6.49 21.14
CA GLN A 2 -17.75 -6.18 19.99
C GLN A 2 -16.50 -5.46 20.51
N SER A 3 -15.36 -6.15 20.56
CA SER A 3 -14.10 -5.50 20.91
C SER A 3 -13.81 -4.45 19.85
N ASN A 4 -13.48 -3.22 20.30
CA ASN A 4 -13.10 -2.13 19.42
C ASN A 4 -11.98 -2.64 18.48
N ILE A 5 -12.19 -2.54 17.16
CA ILE A 5 -11.26 -3.06 16.14
C ILE A 5 -9.82 -2.57 16.37
N LEU A 6 -9.66 -1.36 16.89
CA LEU A 6 -8.37 -0.77 17.24
C LEU A 6 -7.62 -1.61 18.28
N ILE A 7 -8.32 -2.19 19.26
CA ILE A 7 -7.72 -3.07 20.28
C ILE A 7 -7.18 -4.35 19.62
N ARG A 8 -7.91 -4.89 18.64
CA ARG A 8 -7.53 -6.13 17.94
C ARG A 8 -6.26 -5.95 17.09
N ILE A 9 -6.06 -4.76 16.51
CA ILE A 9 -4.90 -4.45 15.67
C ILE A 9 -3.72 -3.83 16.44
N GLN A 10 -3.82 -3.62 17.76
CA GLN A 10 -2.75 -3.06 18.59
C GLN A 10 -1.36 -3.69 18.35
N PRO A 11 -1.22 -5.03 18.24
CA PRO A 11 0.08 -5.64 17.94
C PRO A 11 0.68 -5.13 16.62
N ILE A 12 -0.15 -5.02 15.58
CA ILE A 12 0.24 -4.55 14.25
C ILE A 12 0.64 -3.07 14.31
N LEU A 13 -0.14 -2.26 15.03
CA LEU A 13 0.11 -0.82 15.19
C LEU A 13 1.42 -0.54 15.94
N PHE A 14 1.72 -1.29 17.00
CA PHE A 14 2.99 -1.18 17.69
C PHE A 14 4.15 -1.64 16.80
N SER A 15 3.97 -2.75 16.09
CA SER A 15 4.99 -3.29 15.22
C SER A 15 5.36 -2.37 14.06
N ILE A 16 4.38 -1.73 13.42
CA ILE A 16 4.67 -0.75 12.38
C ILE A 16 5.38 0.49 12.94
N PHE A 17 4.96 0.97 14.12
CA PHE A 17 5.62 2.08 14.79
C PHE A 17 7.10 1.75 15.05
N ALA A 18 7.38 0.61 15.67
CA ALA A 18 8.74 0.18 15.98
C ALA A 18 9.59 -0.02 14.72
N VAL A 19 9.04 -0.65 13.69
CA VAL A 19 9.73 -0.83 12.40
C VAL A 19 10.01 0.51 11.71
N ALA A 20 9.09 1.48 11.80
CA ALA A 20 9.26 2.81 11.24
C ALA A 20 10.34 3.62 11.96
N VAL A 21 10.37 3.59 13.30
CA VAL A 21 11.43 4.20 14.12
C VAL A 21 12.79 3.64 13.72
N SER A 22 12.92 2.31 13.75
CA SER A 22 14.17 1.61 13.41
C SER A 22 14.65 1.93 12.00
N HIS A 23 13.73 1.98 11.04
CA HIS A 23 14.06 2.28 9.66
C HIS A 23 14.58 3.70 9.49
N ASN A 24 13.90 4.72 10.03
CA ASN A 24 14.37 6.09 9.85
C ASN A 24 15.64 6.37 10.67
N LEU A 25 15.83 5.73 11.83
CA LEU A 25 17.11 5.80 12.56
C LEU A 25 18.30 5.34 11.69
N PHE A 26 18.15 4.27 10.90
CA PHE A 26 19.20 3.88 9.95
C PHE A 26 19.50 4.98 8.91
N PHE A 27 18.48 5.68 8.41
CA PHE A 27 18.66 6.76 7.42
C PHE A 27 19.27 8.03 8.00
N VAL A 28 19.04 8.31 9.28
CA VAL A 28 19.67 9.44 9.97
C VAL A 28 21.11 9.12 10.34
N MET A 29 21.35 7.98 10.99
CA MET A 29 22.63 7.67 11.62
C MET A 29 23.72 7.19 10.66
N LEU A 30 23.38 6.30 9.72
CA LEU A 30 24.39 5.64 8.90
C LEU A 30 25.18 6.60 8.00
N PRO A 31 24.56 7.59 7.32
CA PRO A 31 25.31 8.56 6.53
C PRO A 31 26.32 9.35 7.36
N ILE A 32 25.92 9.79 8.56
CA ILE A 32 26.77 10.53 9.50
C ILE A 32 27.96 9.66 9.94
N ARG A 33 27.68 8.44 10.40
CA ARG A 33 28.74 7.52 10.88
C ARG A 33 29.73 7.13 9.78
N LEU A 34 29.26 6.94 8.55
CA LEU A 34 30.14 6.66 7.41
C LEU A 34 30.99 7.88 7.05
N ARG A 35 30.42 9.09 7.17
CA ARG A 35 31.17 10.34 6.96
C ARG A 35 32.29 10.51 7.97
N GLU A 36 32.01 10.23 9.24
CA GLU A 36 33.02 10.18 10.32
C GLU A 36 34.10 9.13 10.07
N GLY A 37 33.73 8.00 9.47
CA GLY A 37 34.66 6.97 8.99
C GLY A 37 35.53 7.39 7.81
N GLY A 38 35.40 8.63 7.32
CA GLY A 38 36.19 9.17 6.21
C GLY A 38 35.67 8.80 4.82
N PHE A 39 34.47 8.24 4.70
CA PHE A 39 33.89 7.90 3.40
C PHE A 39 33.32 9.15 2.70
N GLU A 40 33.59 9.23 1.40
CA GLU A 40 33.03 10.27 0.54
C GLU A 40 31.52 10.09 0.28
N SER A 41 30.84 11.19 -0.02
CA SER A 41 29.39 11.22 -0.27
C SER A 41 28.93 10.31 -1.40
N ALA A 42 29.75 10.08 -2.44
CA ALA A 42 29.47 9.16 -3.54
C ALA A 42 29.37 7.71 -3.05
N ASN A 43 30.30 7.29 -2.19
CA ASN A 43 30.32 5.97 -1.57
C ASN A 43 29.12 5.80 -0.65
N ILE A 44 28.83 6.81 0.18
CA ILE A 44 27.67 6.83 1.09
C ILE A 44 26.37 6.73 0.29
N GLY A 45 26.21 7.54 -0.76
CA GLY A 45 25.06 7.51 -1.66
C GLY A 45 24.85 6.14 -2.31
N MET A 46 25.94 5.52 -2.80
CA MET A 46 25.89 4.15 -3.32
C MET A 46 25.43 3.14 -2.26
N ALA A 47 26.02 3.15 -1.05
CA ALA A 47 25.63 2.22 0.00
C ALA A 47 24.17 2.44 0.46
N MET A 48 23.72 3.68 0.56
CA MET A 48 22.34 4.01 0.94
C MET A 48 21.33 3.61 -0.14
N SER A 49 21.70 3.70 -1.43
CA SER A 49 20.87 3.28 -2.56
C SER A 49 20.56 1.77 -2.58
N MET A 50 21.42 0.95 -1.99
CA MET A 50 21.22 -0.52 -1.94
C MET A 50 19.97 -0.93 -1.16
N PHE A 51 19.48 -0.07 -0.27
CA PHE A 51 18.16 -0.28 0.35
C PHE A 51 17.04 -0.37 -0.67
N ALA A 52 17.04 0.50 -1.70
CA ALA A 52 16.04 0.47 -2.76
C ALA A 52 16.18 -0.80 -3.63
N VAL A 53 17.41 -1.29 -3.86
CA VAL A 53 17.63 -2.59 -4.52
C VAL A 53 16.98 -3.72 -3.74
N GLY A 54 17.22 -3.78 -2.42
CA GLY A 54 16.58 -4.74 -1.53
C GLY A 54 15.06 -4.65 -1.52
N ALA A 55 14.53 -3.42 -1.49
CA ALA A 55 13.10 -3.15 -1.56
C ALA A 55 12.46 -3.68 -2.86
N ILE A 56 13.10 -3.47 -4.02
CA ILE A 56 12.65 -4.03 -5.30
C ILE A 56 12.67 -5.56 -5.26
N MET A 57 13.73 -6.17 -4.72
CA MET A 57 13.81 -7.62 -4.55
C MET A 57 12.67 -8.16 -3.67
N ALA A 58 12.31 -7.46 -2.60
CA ALA A 58 11.16 -7.82 -1.77
C ALA A 58 9.82 -7.67 -2.52
N GLY A 59 9.66 -6.66 -3.36
CA GLY A 59 8.48 -6.58 -4.24
C GLY A 59 8.35 -7.79 -5.18
N LEU A 60 9.46 -8.34 -5.65
CA LEU A 60 9.49 -9.48 -6.58
C LEU A 60 9.36 -10.84 -5.87
N PHE A 61 9.94 -10.99 -4.69
CA PHE A 61 10.13 -12.27 -4.01
C PHE A 61 9.55 -12.34 -2.59
N GLY A 62 9.23 -11.22 -1.96
CA GLY A 62 8.79 -11.11 -0.56
C GLY A 62 7.53 -11.93 -0.28
N SER A 63 6.47 -11.78 -1.10
CA SER A 63 5.25 -12.59 -0.94
C SER A 63 5.51 -14.10 -1.03
N ARG A 64 6.47 -14.53 -1.87
CA ARG A 64 6.86 -15.96 -1.95
C ARG A 64 7.59 -16.42 -0.69
N ALA A 65 8.44 -15.58 -0.12
CA ALA A 65 9.10 -15.87 1.15
C ALA A 65 8.07 -16.03 2.28
N VAL A 66 7.07 -15.15 2.33
CA VAL A 66 5.97 -15.20 3.30
C VAL A 66 5.14 -16.48 3.14
N LEU A 67 4.72 -16.82 1.91
CA LEU A 67 3.92 -18.02 1.64
C LEU A 67 4.63 -19.33 1.99
N ARG A 68 5.96 -19.39 1.88
CA ARG A 68 6.74 -20.61 2.16
C ARG A 68 6.87 -20.91 3.65
N VAL A 69 7.03 -19.89 4.48
CA VAL A 69 7.37 -20.07 5.91
C VAL A 69 6.19 -19.73 6.83
N GLY A 70 5.17 -19.03 6.31
CA GLY A 70 4.00 -18.54 7.04
C GLY A 70 4.19 -17.11 7.56
N HIS A 71 3.08 -16.37 7.71
CA HIS A 71 3.08 -14.93 7.99
C HIS A 71 3.83 -14.53 9.27
N ILE A 72 3.53 -15.17 10.41
CA ILE A 72 4.17 -14.85 11.70
C ILE A 72 5.67 -15.14 11.63
N ARG A 73 6.06 -16.33 11.16
CA ARG A 73 7.48 -16.72 11.06
C ARG A 73 8.24 -15.83 10.10
N ALA A 74 7.63 -15.42 9.00
CA ALA A 74 8.23 -14.48 8.05
C ALA A 74 8.48 -13.13 8.70
N PHE A 75 7.47 -12.52 9.35
CA PHE A 75 7.64 -11.24 10.06
C PHE A 75 8.74 -11.32 11.13
N SER A 76 8.68 -12.33 12.00
CA SER A 76 9.66 -12.49 13.07
C SER A 76 11.08 -12.70 12.53
N SER A 77 11.23 -13.44 11.42
CA SER A 77 12.52 -13.62 10.75
C SER A 77 13.04 -12.30 10.15
N MET A 78 12.19 -11.51 9.50
CA MET A 78 12.58 -10.20 8.95
C MET A 78 12.99 -9.21 10.05
N ALA A 79 12.21 -9.13 11.13
CA ALA A 79 12.51 -8.26 12.28
C ALA A 79 13.81 -8.68 13.00
N ALA A 80 14.01 -9.99 13.22
CA ALA A 80 15.25 -10.50 13.80
C ALA A 80 16.46 -10.22 12.88
N THR A 81 16.30 -10.38 11.56
CA THR A 81 17.37 -10.07 10.59
C THR A 81 17.73 -8.58 10.62
N LEU A 82 16.74 -7.68 10.70
CA LEU A 82 17.00 -6.24 10.86
C LEU A 82 17.73 -5.92 12.18
N ALA A 83 17.43 -6.64 13.26
CA ALA A 83 18.13 -6.48 14.53
C ALA A 83 19.60 -6.93 14.41
N ILE A 84 19.86 -8.05 13.71
CA ILE A 84 21.23 -8.50 13.38
C ILE A 84 21.95 -7.44 12.54
N VAL A 85 21.29 -6.90 11.50
CA VAL A 85 21.84 -5.81 10.67
C VAL A 85 22.24 -4.62 11.54
N SER A 86 21.39 -4.22 12.50
CA SER A 86 21.69 -3.14 13.44
C SER A 86 22.97 -3.42 14.25
N VAL A 87 23.06 -4.63 14.81
CA VAL A 87 24.23 -5.05 15.59
C VAL A 87 25.49 -5.07 14.72
N CYS A 88 25.41 -5.59 13.48
CA CYS A 88 26.55 -5.60 12.56
C CYS A 88 27.07 -4.18 12.28
N HIS A 89 26.18 -3.20 12.07
CA HIS A 89 26.59 -1.80 11.88
C HIS A 89 27.23 -1.16 13.12
N SER A 90 26.98 -1.71 14.32
CA SER A 90 27.68 -1.28 15.54
C SER A 90 29.14 -1.73 15.57
N TYR A 91 29.48 -2.86 14.94
CA TYR A 91 30.84 -3.43 14.95
C TYR A 91 31.67 -3.04 13.73
N PHE A 92 31.04 -2.91 12.57
CA PHE A 92 31.74 -2.71 11.30
C PHE A 92 31.43 -1.35 10.69
N ILE A 93 32.48 -0.63 10.30
CA ILE A 93 32.41 0.62 9.54
C ILE A 93 33.15 0.37 8.22
N ASP A 94 32.49 -0.36 7.32
CA ASP A 94 32.98 -0.67 5.98
C ASP A 94 31.88 -0.41 4.96
N ILE A 95 32.23 0.18 3.81
CA ILE A 95 31.25 0.63 2.83
C ILE A 95 30.56 -0.52 2.09
N TRP A 96 31.28 -1.61 1.80
CA TRP A 96 30.75 -2.75 1.06
C TRP A 96 29.89 -3.62 1.95
N ILE A 97 30.32 -3.83 3.20
CA ILE A 97 29.50 -4.45 4.24
C ILE A 97 28.22 -3.64 4.44
N THR A 98 28.33 -2.31 4.52
CA THR A 98 27.16 -1.44 4.68
C THR A 98 26.22 -1.54 3.49
N ALA A 99 26.72 -1.50 2.26
CA ALA A 99 25.93 -1.67 1.05
C ALA A 99 25.16 -3.02 1.04
N GLY A 100 25.83 -4.12 1.39
CA GLY A 100 25.20 -5.44 1.50
C GLY A 100 24.13 -5.50 2.60
N LEU A 101 24.42 -4.97 3.78
CA LEU A 101 23.48 -4.90 4.90
C LEU A 101 22.26 -4.02 4.58
N ARG A 102 22.45 -2.93 3.84
CA ARG A 102 21.36 -2.05 3.37
C ARG A 102 20.44 -2.77 2.39
N MET A 103 21.00 -3.57 1.49
CA MET A 103 20.21 -4.42 0.59
C MET A 103 19.37 -5.44 1.38
N VAL A 104 19.98 -6.12 2.35
CA VAL A 104 19.25 -7.05 3.24
C VAL A 104 18.15 -6.31 4.02
N ALA A 105 18.47 -5.14 4.57
CA ALA A 105 17.51 -4.32 5.30
C ALA A 105 16.33 -3.88 4.44
N GLY A 106 16.58 -3.49 3.18
CA GLY A 106 15.53 -3.17 2.20
C GLY A 106 14.59 -4.35 1.97
N PHE A 107 15.15 -5.54 1.78
CA PHE A 107 14.36 -6.75 1.58
C PHE A 107 13.49 -7.06 2.81
N CYS A 108 14.10 -7.05 3.99
CA CYS A 108 13.41 -7.37 5.25
C CYS A 108 12.32 -6.34 5.57
N PHE A 109 12.62 -5.06 5.42
CA PHE A 109 11.67 -3.99 5.72
C PHE A 109 10.42 -4.07 4.85
N VAL A 110 10.59 -4.14 3.52
CA VAL A 110 9.43 -4.22 2.60
C VAL A 110 8.67 -5.53 2.77
N THR A 111 9.34 -6.65 3.04
CA THR A 111 8.66 -7.91 3.34
C THR A 111 7.85 -7.84 4.64
N SER A 112 8.36 -7.17 5.67
CA SER A 112 7.61 -6.90 6.91
C SER A 112 6.35 -6.07 6.64
N PHE A 113 6.42 -5.06 5.78
CA PHE A 113 5.24 -4.28 5.35
C PHE A 113 4.19 -5.17 4.70
N ILE A 114 4.59 -6.01 3.73
CA ILE A 114 3.71 -6.97 3.06
C ILE A 114 2.99 -7.85 4.09
N THR A 115 3.70 -8.33 5.12
CA THR A 115 3.08 -9.16 6.17
C THR A 115 2.10 -8.39 7.04
N LEU A 116 2.45 -7.18 7.51
CA LEU A 116 1.60 -6.37 8.38
C LEU A 116 0.32 -5.95 7.67
N GLU A 117 0.43 -5.48 6.42
CA GLU A 117 -0.72 -5.02 5.64
C GLU A 117 -1.64 -6.17 5.23
N SER A 118 -1.09 -7.38 5.02
CA SER A 118 -1.90 -8.56 4.77
C SER A 118 -2.81 -8.90 5.95
N TRP A 119 -2.33 -8.76 7.20
CA TRP A 119 -3.21 -8.89 8.38
C TRP A 119 -4.23 -7.77 8.48
N LEU A 120 -3.85 -6.52 8.24
CA LEU A 120 -4.81 -5.41 8.25
C LEU A 120 -5.93 -5.60 7.23
N ASN A 121 -5.60 -6.13 6.06
CA ASN A 121 -6.61 -6.45 5.04
C ASN A 121 -7.61 -7.52 5.52
N VAL A 122 -7.14 -8.56 6.22
CA VAL A 122 -8.03 -9.61 6.76
C VAL A 122 -8.88 -9.10 7.92
N LEU A 123 -8.34 -8.19 8.71
CA LEU A 123 -9.00 -7.65 9.90
C LEU A 123 -9.93 -6.46 9.58
N SER A 124 -9.86 -5.90 8.37
CA SER A 124 -10.67 -4.75 7.97
C SER A 124 -11.80 -5.14 7.02
N ASP A 125 -12.91 -4.42 7.15
CA ASP A 125 -14.07 -4.50 6.26
C ASP A 125 -14.39 -3.12 5.68
N LYS A 126 -15.45 -3.02 4.85
CA LYS A 126 -15.84 -1.75 4.22
C LYS A 126 -16.16 -0.65 5.24
N ARG A 127 -16.66 -0.98 6.43
CA ARG A 127 -17.09 -0.02 7.45
C ARG A 127 -15.89 0.57 8.20
N ASN A 128 -14.85 -0.22 8.47
CA ASN A 128 -13.71 0.20 9.30
C ASN A 128 -12.37 0.37 8.55
N ARG A 129 -12.25 -0.01 7.27
CA ARG A 129 -10.99 0.00 6.51
C ARG A 129 -10.28 1.35 6.53
N GLY A 130 -11.01 2.44 6.30
CA GLY A 130 -10.44 3.79 6.32
C GLY A 130 -9.84 4.15 7.68
N GLN A 131 -10.53 3.80 8.77
CA GLN A 131 -10.03 3.99 10.13
C GLN A 131 -8.79 3.13 10.40
N VAL A 132 -8.84 1.84 10.06
CA VAL A 132 -7.73 0.89 10.31
C VAL A 132 -6.46 1.31 9.57
N PHE A 133 -6.54 1.56 8.26
CA PHE A 133 -5.38 1.97 7.48
C PHE A 133 -4.95 3.42 7.80
N GLY A 134 -5.88 4.31 8.13
CA GLY A 134 -5.56 5.65 8.61
C GLY A 134 -4.76 5.64 9.91
N THR A 135 -5.20 4.87 10.91
CA THR A 135 -4.47 4.71 12.18
C THR A 135 -3.11 4.05 11.97
N TYR A 136 -3.03 3.02 11.13
CA TYR A 136 -1.76 2.40 10.75
C TYR A 136 -0.77 3.42 10.17
N GLN A 137 -1.23 4.29 9.26
CA GLN A 137 -0.39 5.32 8.67
C GLN A 137 0.03 6.41 9.66
N ILE A 138 -0.84 6.77 10.60
CA ILE A 138 -0.49 7.68 11.70
C ILE A 138 0.61 7.06 12.58
N CYS A 139 0.47 5.79 12.97
CA CYS A 139 1.49 5.09 13.76
C CYS A 139 2.83 5.01 13.02
N PHE A 140 2.80 4.72 11.72
CA PHE A 140 3.99 4.76 10.88
C PHE A 140 4.63 6.16 10.86
N ALA A 141 3.85 7.20 10.59
CA ALA A 141 4.32 8.58 10.50
C ALA A 141 4.91 9.09 11.81
N ILE A 142 4.29 8.78 12.96
CA ILE A 142 4.82 9.13 14.28
C ILE A 142 6.13 8.36 14.53
N GLY A 143 6.17 7.06 14.25
CA GLY A 143 7.39 6.27 14.42
C GLY A 143 8.54 6.80 13.59
N PHE A 144 8.32 6.96 12.29
CA PHE A 144 9.29 7.53 11.36
C PHE A 144 9.72 8.94 11.79
N GLY A 145 8.79 9.83 12.12
CA GLY A 145 9.06 11.23 12.51
C GLY A 145 9.74 11.39 13.88
N SER A 146 9.61 10.42 14.78
CA SER A 146 10.26 10.45 16.10
C SER A 146 11.75 10.09 16.05
N ALA A 147 12.22 9.39 15.02
CA ALA A 147 13.58 8.91 14.90
C ALA A 147 14.66 10.03 14.98
N PRO A 148 14.55 11.18 14.27
CA PRO A 148 15.53 12.26 14.41
C PRO A 148 15.62 12.84 15.82
N PHE A 149 14.53 12.83 16.58
CA PHE A 149 14.52 13.31 17.98
C PHE A 149 15.15 12.29 18.91
N LEU A 150 14.89 10.99 18.71
CA LEU A 150 15.58 9.92 19.44
C LEU A 150 17.09 9.95 19.20
N PHE A 151 17.52 10.27 17.98
CA PHE A 151 18.93 10.46 17.65
C PHE A 151 19.58 11.59 18.48
N SER A 152 18.90 12.72 18.65
CA SER A 152 19.43 13.87 19.43
C SER A 152 19.44 13.64 20.95
N LEU A 153 18.76 12.63 21.49
CA LEU A 153 18.81 12.32 22.93
C LEU A 153 20.11 11.61 23.34
N SER A 154 20.84 11.07 22.38
CA SER A 154 22.15 10.43 22.57
C SER A 154 23.25 11.28 21.96
N SER A 155 24.49 11.07 22.41
CA SER A 155 25.62 11.63 21.66
C SER A 155 25.71 10.96 20.28
N GLU A 156 26.09 11.72 19.27
CA GLU A 156 26.19 11.27 17.86
C GLU A 156 27.08 10.03 17.70
N HIS A 157 27.98 9.81 18.66
CA HIS A 157 28.97 8.75 18.71
C HIS A 157 28.55 7.54 19.55
N ASP A 158 27.35 7.56 20.19
CA ASP A 158 26.95 6.51 21.11
C ASP A 158 26.55 5.21 20.37
N PRO A 159 27.31 4.10 20.49
CA PRO A 159 26.95 2.83 19.87
C PRO A 159 25.61 2.27 20.40
N ARG A 160 25.11 2.76 21.55
CA ARG A 160 23.81 2.35 22.11
C ARG A 160 22.63 2.67 21.19
N LEU A 161 22.78 3.60 20.25
CA LEU A 161 21.74 3.90 19.26
C LEU A 161 21.41 2.70 18.36
N PHE A 162 22.40 1.90 17.94
CA PHE A 162 22.13 0.64 17.23
C PHE A 162 21.46 -0.40 18.14
N GLY A 163 21.76 -0.36 19.44
CA GLY A 163 21.05 -1.12 20.46
C GLY A 163 19.57 -0.74 20.54
N LEU A 164 19.25 0.56 20.48
CA LEU A 164 17.87 1.07 20.50
C LEU A 164 17.06 0.55 19.28
N ILE A 165 17.64 0.60 18.08
CA ILE A 165 17.05 0.00 16.88
C ILE A 165 16.75 -1.49 17.10
N GLY A 166 17.71 -2.23 17.68
CA GLY A 166 17.55 -3.65 18.01
C GLY A 166 16.44 -3.89 19.03
N VAL A 167 16.33 -3.07 20.07
CA VAL A 167 15.27 -3.14 21.09
C VAL A 167 13.89 -2.98 20.46
N PHE A 168 13.67 -1.95 19.62
CA PHE A 168 12.39 -1.75 18.94
C PHE A 168 12.00 -2.95 18.07
N LEU A 169 12.95 -3.48 17.30
CA LEU A 169 12.72 -4.64 16.44
C LEU A 169 12.42 -5.91 17.26
N CYS A 170 13.16 -6.12 18.37
CA CYS A 170 12.95 -7.23 19.29
C CYS A 170 11.60 -7.17 20.01
N ILE A 171 11.16 -5.99 20.45
CA ILE A 171 9.83 -5.87 21.06
C ILE A 171 8.75 -6.13 20.01
N SER A 172 8.90 -5.56 18.80
CA SER A 172 7.98 -5.78 17.68
C SER A 172 7.85 -7.26 17.31
N LEU A 173 8.97 -7.99 17.22
CA LEU A 173 8.94 -9.42 16.89
C LEU A 173 8.34 -10.27 18.02
N ILE A 174 8.59 -9.94 19.29
CA ILE A 174 7.99 -10.64 20.44
C ILE A 174 6.47 -10.44 20.43
N ILE A 175 6.00 -9.20 20.31
CA ILE A 175 4.57 -8.85 20.30
C ILE A 175 3.85 -9.60 19.17
N MET A 176 4.41 -9.58 17.96
CA MET A 176 3.79 -10.27 16.82
C MET A 176 3.83 -11.80 16.98
N SER A 177 4.90 -12.35 17.53
CA SER A 177 5.01 -13.80 17.78
C SER A 177 4.04 -14.31 18.85
N MET A 178 3.69 -13.45 19.82
CA MET A 178 2.71 -13.77 20.87
C MET A 178 1.26 -13.49 20.44
N SER A 179 1.07 -12.74 19.35
CA SER A 179 -0.27 -12.38 18.86
C SER A 179 -0.99 -13.58 18.24
N ARG A 180 -2.30 -13.68 18.48
CA ARG A 180 -3.18 -14.69 17.88
C ARG A 180 -3.99 -14.05 16.76
N LEU A 181 -3.37 -13.87 15.60
CA LEU A 181 -4.00 -13.31 14.41
C LEU A 181 -4.43 -14.41 13.44
N PRO A 182 -5.54 -14.23 12.70
CA PRO A 182 -5.95 -15.17 11.66
C PRO A 182 -4.87 -15.26 10.58
N LEU A 183 -4.78 -16.42 9.91
CA LEU A 183 -3.85 -16.60 8.81
C LEU A 183 -4.34 -15.79 7.61
N PRO A 184 -3.53 -14.84 7.09
CA PRO A 184 -3.93 -14.10 5.90
C PRO A 184 -3.81 -14.92 4.63
N GLU A 185 -4.70 -14.63 3.69
CA GLU A 185 -4.57 -15.06 2.31
C GLU A 185 -3.84 -13.98 1.53
N LEU A 186 -2.75 -14.36 0.86
CA LEU A 186 -2.11 -13.49 -0.11
C LEU A 186 -2.80 -13.71 -1.47
N PRO A 187 -3.31 -12.64 -2.12
CA PRO A 187 -3.98 -12.78 -3.41
C PRO A 187 -3.05 -13.37 -4.47
N SER A 188 -3.66 -14.03 -5.46
CA SER A 188 -2.95 -14.60 -6.60
C SER A 188 -2.23 -13.52 -7.40
N ARG A 189 -1.04 -13.88 -7.91
CA ARG A 189 -0.12 -12.94 -8.55
C ARG A 189 -0.79 -12.32 -9.80
N PRO A 190 -0.93 -11.00 -9.88
CA PRO A 190 -1.46 -10.36 -11.08
C PRO A 190 -0.45 -10.51 -12.22
N ARG A 191 -0.95 -10.50 -13.46
CA ARG A 191 -0.08 -10.55 -14.64
C ARG A 191 0.82 -9.30 -14.67
N PRO A 192 2.15 -9.42 -14.87
CA PRO A 192 3.02 -8.25 -14.86
C PRO A 192 2.65 -7.26 -15.97
N MET A 193 2.69 -5.96 -15.64
CA MET A 193 2.53 -4.88 -16.62
C MET A 193 3.90 -4.43 -17.11
N SER A 194 4.03 -4.15 -18.41
CA SER A 194 5.26 -3.61 -18.97
C SER A 194 5.34 -2.09 -18.81
N LEU A 195 6.56 -1.55 -18.72
CA LEU A 195 6.80 -0.09 -18.68
C LEU A 195 6.16 0.63 -19.86
N LYS A 196 6.27 0.06 -21.07
CA LYS A 196 5.68 0.61 -22.29
C LYS A 196 4.17 0.78 -22.14
N ARG A 197 3.50 -0.18 -21.52
CA ARG A 197 2.04 -0.14 -21.33
C ARG A 197 1.63 0.91 -20.30
N LEU A 198 2.36 1.01 -19.19
CA LEU A 198 2.12 2.06 -18.18
C LEU A 198 2.33 3.46 -18.78
N TRP A 199 3.40 3.63 -19.57
CA TRP A 199 3.69 4.87 -20.29
C TRP A 199 2.58 5.23 -21.27
N GLN A 200 2.01 4.26 -21.98
CA GLN A 200 0.88 4.50 -22.90
C GLN A 200 -0.38 4.98 -22.17
N TYR A 201 -0.65 4.48 -20.96
CA TYR A 201 -1.77 4.96 -20.15
C TYR A 201 -1.56 6.37 -19.61
N SER A 202 -0.41 6.62 -18.98
CA SER A 202 -0.14 7.95 -18.40
C SER A 202 1.37 8.23 -18.38
N PRO A 203 1.91 8.92 -19.41
CA PRO A 203 3.30 9.37 -19.41
C PRO A 203 3.62 10.28 -18.22
N SER A 204 2.68 11.14 -17.86
CA SER A 204 2.80 12.06 -16.71
C SER A 204 2.94 11.30 -15.39
N GLY A 205 2.02 10.37 -15.10
CA GLY A 205 2.11 9.56 -13.90
C GLY A 205 3.35 8.66 -13.89
N THR A 206 3.67 8.03 -15.02
CA THR A 206 4.83 7.14 -15.17
C THR A 206 6.15 7.87 -14.86
N LEU A 207 6.39 9.03 -15.47
CA LEU A 207 7.60 9.81 -15.21
C LEU A 207 7.63 10.35 -13.77
N SER A 208 6.50 10.85 -13.28
CA SER A 208 6.41 11.35 -11.90
C SER A 208 6.68 10.27 -10.86
N CYS A 209 6.33 8.99 -11.10
CA CYS A 209 6.73 7.89 -10.22
C CYS A 209 8.25 7.73 -10.12
N LEU A 210 8.96 7.77 -11.26
CA LEU A 210 10.43 7.70 -11.29
C LEU A 210 11.06 8.90 -10.58
N CYS A 211 10.60 10.12 -10.90
CA CYS A 211 11.10 11.36 -10.31
C CYS A 211 10.80 11.46 -8.81
N ALA A 212 9.66 10.95 -8.35
CA ALA A 212 9.38 10.86 -6.92
C ALA A 212 10.41 9.98 -6.21
N GLY A 213 10.88 8.90 -6.84
CA GLY A 213 11.93 8.05 -6.31
C GLY A 213 13.27 8.75 -6.22
N LEU A 214 13.64 9.45 -7.29
CA LEU A 214 14.85 10.29 -7.38
C LEU A 214 14.91 11.31 -6.25
N ILE A 215 13.81 12.05 -6.02
CA ILE A 215 13.69 13.06 -4.97
C ILE A 215 13.70 12.40 -3.59
N SER A 216 12.78 11.47 -3.34
CA SER A 216 12.53 10.94 -1.99
C SER A 216 13.74 10.23 -1.42
N ALA A 217 14.39 9.36 -2.20
CA ALA A 217 15.51 8.59 -1.69
C ALA A 217 16.76 9.45 -1.49
N ALA A 218 17.07 10.36 -2.43
CA ALA A 218 18.20 11.27 -2.29
C ALA A 218 18.04 12.12 -1.01
N SER A 219 16.87 12.71 -0.82
CA SER A 219 16.57 13.49 0.38
C SER A 219 16.66 12.68 1.66
N VAL A 220 15.92 11.57 1.78
CA VAL A 220 15.87 10.78 3.03
C VAL A 220 17.24 10.21 3.40
N SER A 221 18.08 9.89 2.41
CA SER A 221 19.40 9.30 2.64
C SER A 221 20.56 10.28 2.80
N LEU A 222 20.48 11.49 2.28
CA LEU A 222 21.61 12.42 2.23
C LEU A 222 21.35 13.77 2.94
N ILE A 223 20.12 14.06 3.37
CA ILE A 223 19.87 15.28 4.16
C ILE A 223 20.65 15.26 5.48
N SER A 224 20.72 14.11 6.17
CA SER A 224 21.50 13.97 7.42
C SER A 224 22.98 14.25 7.18
N LEU A 225 23.51 13.78 6.05
CA LEU A 225 24.88 14.04 5.63
C LEU A 225 25.11 15.54 5.34
N TYR A 226 24.20 16.18 4.60
CA TYR A 226 24.25 17.62 4.37
C TYR A 226 24.26 18.42 5.68
N ALA A 227 23.32 18.11 6.58
CA ALA A 227 23.15 18.83 7.83
C ALA A 227 24.41 18.68 8.72
N TYR A 228 24.97 17.47 8.78
CA TYR A 228 26.21 17.18 9.48
C TYR A 228 27.41 17.98 8.91
N ASP A 229 27.59 17.99 7.58
CA ASP A 229 28.67 18.74 6.94
C ASP A 229 28.56 20.27 7.17
N HIS A 230 27.37 20.78 7.47
CA HIS A 230 27.12 22.20 7.80
C HIS A 230 27.14 22.47 9.32
N GLY A 231 27.52 21.49 10.14
CA GLY A 231 27.62 21.65 11.60
C GLY A 231 26.27 21.76 12.32
N ILE A 232 25.17 21.36 11.68
CA ILE A 232 23.84 21.34 12.30
C ILE A 232 23.77 20.12 13.24
N THR A 233 23.66 20.37 14.54
CA THR A 233 23.72 19.34 15.58
C THR A 233 22.58 19.46 16.60
N GLY A 234 22.44 18.44 17.46
CA GLY A 234 21.47 18.42 18.56
C GLY A 234 20.02 18.60 18.10
N ILE A 235 19.25 19.41 18.85
CA ILE A 235 17.82 19.61 18.58
C ILE A 235 17.55 20.21 17.19
N TRP A 236 18.47 21.04 16.68
CA TRP A 236 18.31 21.66 15.36
C TRP A 236 18.41 20.64 14.23
N LEU A 237 19.30 19.65 14.35
CA LEU A 237 19.37 18.54 13.41
C LEU A 237 18.05 17.77 13.39
N SER A 238 17.49 17.48 14.57
CA SER A 238 16.18 16.82 14.69
C SER A 238 15.06 17.65 14.07
N LEU A 239 15.07 18.98 14.27
CA LEU A 239 14.07 19.88 13.70
C LEU A 239 14.20 19.97 12.18
N VAL A 240 15.41 20.04 11.63
CA VAL A 240 15.64 20.06 10.17
C VAL A 240 15.18 18.75 9.51
N LEU A 241 15.58 17.61 10.06
CA LEU A 241 15.17 16.29 9.55
C LEU A 241 13.67 16.03 9.75
N GLY A 242 13.17 16.35 10.93
CA GLY A 242 11.77 16.17 11.31
C GLY A 242 10.83 17.09 10.53
N SER A 243 11.23 18.33 10.27
CA SER A 243 10.43 19.29 9.50
C SER A 243 10.28 18.87 8.05
N TYR A 244 11.33 18.34 7.41
CA TYR A 244 11.22 17.75 6.07
C TYR A 244 10.14 16.66 6.02
N GLN A 245 10.18 15.74 6.98
CA GLN A 245 9.18 14.67 7.04
C GLN A 245 7.77 15.20 7.36
N LEU A 246 7.67 16.13 8.30
CA LEU A 246 6.40 16.74 8.71
C LEU A 246 5.77 17.51 7.54
N GLY A 247 6.57 18.23 6.77
CA GLY A 247 6.13 18.89 5.55
C GLY A 247 5.48 17.92 4.57
N GLY A 248 6.15 16.79 4.34
CA GLY A 248 5.62 15.71 3.50
C GLY A 248 4.32 15.09 4.02
N LEU A 249 4.07 15.12 5.33
CA LEU A 249 2.80 14.69 5.93
C LEU A 249 1.71 15.75 5.77
N LEU A 250 2.04 17.01 6.09
CA LEU A 250 1.11 18.13 6.08
C LEU A 250 0.61 18.46 4.66
N THR A 251 1.42 18.26 3.62
CA THR A 251 1.02 18.55 2.25
C THR A 251 0.07 17.52 1.64
N GLN A 252 -0.03 16.29 2.19
CA GLN A 252 -0.82 15.22 1.58
C GLN A 252 -2.31 15.55 1.48
N TYR A 253 -2.92 15.99 2.59
CA TYR A 253 -4.34 16.35 2.61
C TYR A 253 -4.68 17.51 1.65
N PRO A 254 -4.02 18.68 1.72
CA PRO A 254 -4.34 19.78 0.81
C PRO A 254 -4.02 19.44 -0.65
N VAL A 255 -2.95 18.71 -0.94
CA VAL A 255 -2.61 18.28 -2.31
C VAL A 255 -3.67 17.32 -2.85
N GLY A 256 -4.13 16.35 -2.06
CA GLY A 256 -5.23 15.45 -2.45
C GLY A 256 -6.51 16.23 -2.76
N TRP A 257 -6.89 17.14 -1.87
CA TRP A 257 -8.07 17.99 -2.06
C TRP A 257 -7.95 18.89 -3.32
N LEU A 258 -6.77 19.44 -3.58
CA LEU A 258 -6.49 20.23 -4.79
C LEU A 258 -6.55 19.35 -6.05
N ALA A 259 -6.01 18.14 -6.01
CA ALA A 259 -5.95 17.19 -7.12
C ALA A 259 -7.34 16.68 -7.54
N ASP A 260 -8.30 16.67 -6.62
CA ASP A 260 -9.70 16.33 -6.91
C ASP A 260 -10.46 17.47 -7.60
N ARG A 261 -10.01 18.72 -7.43
CA ARG A 261 -10.72 19.93 -7.93
C ARG A 261 -10.07 20.56 -9.15
N TYR A 262 -8.76 20.39 -9.30
CA TYR A 262 -7.97 21.01 -10.34
C TYR A 262 -7.23 19.94 -11.16
N ASP A 263 -6.72 20.33 -12.33
CA ASP A 263 -5.89 19.46 -13.16
C ASP A 263 -4.69 18.93 -12.35
N LYS A 264 -4.61 17.59 -12.21
CA LYS A 264 -3.58 16.91 -11.42
C LYS A 264 -2.16 17.21 -11.88
N ARG A 265 -1.95 17.57 -13.16
CA ARG A 265 -0.64 18.00 -13.69
C ARG A 265 -0.28 19.39 -13.20
N LEU A 266 -1.26 20.30 -13.10
CA LEU A 266 -1.04 21.63 -12.52
C LEU A 266 -0.73 21.56 -11.04
N VAL A 267 -1.49 20.76 -10.28
CA VAL A 267 -1.25 20.60 -8.85
C VAL A 267 0.15 20.04 -8.62
N ALA A 268 0.57 19.05 -9.42
CA ALA A 268 1.92 18.48 -9.37
C ALA A 268 2.99 19.51 -9.75
N ALA A 269 2.78 20.27 -10.84
CA ALA A 269 3.74 21.30 -11.26
C ALA A 269 3.87 22.43 -10.24
N GLY A 270 2.76 22.88 -9.64
CA GLY A 270 2.78 23.89 -8.58
C GLY A 270 3.52 23.41 -7.34
N LEU A 271 3.28 22.17 -6.92
CA LEU A 271 3.99 21.54 -5.82
C LEU A 271 5.50 21.44 -6.12
N MET A 272 5.88 21.02 -7.33
CA MET A 272 7.28 20.96 -7.72
C MET A 272 7.94 22.34 -7.83
N ALA A 273 7.20 23.37 -8.26
CA ALA A 273 7.68 24.75 -8.29
C ALA A 273 7.94 25.28 -6.87
N MET A 274 7.11 24.93 -5.88
CA MET A 274 7.39 25.24 -4.48
C MET A 274 8.71 24.60 -4.03
N GLY A 275 8.96 23.35 -4.44
CA GLY A 275 10.24 22.66 -4.19
C GLY A 275 11.43 23.33 -4.87
N VAL A 276 11.29 23.83 -6.11
CA VAL A 276 12.34 24.63 -6.76
C VAL A 276 12.66 25.86 -5.92
N VAL A 277 11.65 26.62 -5.50
CA VAL A 277 11.84 27.84 -4.71
C VAL A 277 12.49 27.53 -3.36
N SER A 278 11.98 26.55 -2.61
CA SER A 278 12.53 26.23 -1.29
C SER A 278 13.98 25.73 -1.38
N ASN A 279 14.29 24.87 -2.35
CA ASN A 279 15.64 24.34 -2.51
C ASN A 279 16.63 25.41 -3.03
N LEU A 280 16.19 26.36 -3.87
CA LEU A 280 17.00 27.53 -4.24
C LEU A 280 17.27 28.45 -3.03
N LEU A 281 16.30 28.61 -2.14
CA LEU A 281 16.52 29.37 -0.90
C LEU A 281 17.48 28.64 0.06
N ILE A 282 17.44 27.31 0.14
CA ILE A 282 18.45 26.55 0.89
C ILE A 282 19.84 26.75 0.29
N ILE A 283 19.97 26.75 -1.04
CA ILE A 283 21.23 27.09 -1.72
C ILE A 283 21.68 28.52 -1.41
N ALA A 284 20.74 29.47 -1.36
CA ALA A 284 21.04 30.87 -1.08
C ALA A 284 21.59 31.08 0.34
N GLU A 285 21.29 30.19 1.29
CA GLU A 285 21.83 30.24 2.66
C GLU A 285 23.36 30.26 2.69
N SER A 286 24.01 29.54 1.78
CA SER A 286 25.48 29.51 1.66
C SER A 286 26.09 30.86 1.25
N PHE A 287 25.28 31.77 0.68
CA PHE A 287 25.71 33.11 0.27
C PHE A 287 25.15 34.22 1.16
N MET A 288 23.97 33.98 1.75
CA MET A 288 23.24 34.89 2.60
C MET A 288 22.79 34.11 3.84
N PRO A 289 23.58 34.14 4.94
CA PRO A 289 23.27 33.38 6.14
C PRO A 289 21.87 33.70 6.65
N MET A 290 21.07 32.66 6.87
CA MET A 290 19.71 32.77 7.37
C MET A 290 19.60 32.22 8.80
N PRO A 291 18.67 32.72 9.63
CA PRO A 291 18.37 32.11 10.90
C PRO A 291 17.99 30.63 10.72
N ILE A 292 18.44 29.77 11.62
CA ILE A 292 18.22 28.32 11.52
C ILE A 292 16.73 27.95 11.55
N GLU A 293 15.90 28.77 12.19
CA GLU A 293 14.44 28.66 12.18
C GLU A 293 13.87 28.78 10.75
N MET A 294 14.45 29.66 9.94
CA MET A 294 14.06 29.82 8.54
C MET A 294 14.46 28.59 7.73
N LEU A 295 15.63 27.99 8.02
CA LEU A 295 16.01 26.70 7.42
C LEU A 295 14.99 25.62 7.76
N VAL A 296 14.55 25.49 9.02
CA VAL A 296 13.50 24.51 9.40
C VAL A 296 12.22 24.69 8.56
N VAL A 297 11.79 25.92 8.30
CA VAL A 297 10.64 26.21 7.43
C VAL A 297 10.92 25.83 5.97
N LEU A 298 12.10 26.13 5.44
CA LEU A 298 12.48 25.77 4.07
C LEU A 298 12.54 24.25 3.87
N PHE A 299 13.05 23.51 4.85
CA PHE A 299 13.06 22.04 4.85
C PHE A 299 11.65 21.47 4.91
N LEU A 300 10.75 22.06 5.70
CA LEU A 300 9.34 21.72 5.71
C LEU A 300 8.70 21.88 4.32
N ILE A 301 8.95 22.99 3.64
CA ILE A 301 8.42 23.22 2.28
C ILE A 301 9.05 22.24 1.29
N SER A 302 10.36 22.00 1.38
CA SER A 302 11.08 21.06 0.51
C SER A 302 10.53 19.64 0.64
N GLY A 303 10.37 19.13 1.86
CA GLY A 303 9.80 17.79 2.08
C GLY A 303 8.34 17.70 1.68
N GLY A 304 7.56 18.76 1.94
CA GLY A 304 6.19 18.88 1.47
C GLY A 304 6.06 18.80 -0.05
N SER A 305 6.98 19.41 -0.77
CA SER A 305 7.00 19.39 -2.23
C SER A 305 7.35 18.01 -2.80
N GLY A 306 8.37 17.34 -2.28
CA GLY A 306 8.85 16.07 -2.83
C GLY A 306 7.95 14.87 -2.53
N VAL A 307 7.51 14.73 -1.28
CA VAL A 307 6.83 13.50 -0.78
C VAL A 307 5.46 13.29 -1.44
N ALA A 308 4.71 14.37 -1.68
CA ALA A 308 3.38 14.28 -2.25
C ALA A 308 3.35 14.03 -3.78
N LEU A 309 4.51 13.99 -4.46
CA LEU A 309 4.59 13.70 -5.89
C LEU A 309 4.14 12.27 -6.23
N PHE A 310 4.57 11.26 -5.46
CA PHE A 310 4.21 9.86 -5.76
C PHE A 310 2.71 9.60 -5.64
N PRO A 311 2.02 10.00 -4.55
CA PRO A 311 0.57 9.88 -4.47
C PRO A 311 -0.16 10.53 -5.64
N LEU A 312 0.30 11.71 -6.06
CA LEU A 312 -0.29 12.42 -7.19
C LEU A 312 -0.03 11.70 -8.52
N ALA A 313 1.18 11.16 -8.70
CA ALA A 313 1.51 10.32 -9.86
C ALA A 313 0.60 9.08 -9.95
N VAL A 314 0.32 8.42 -8.81
CA VAL A 314 -0.61 7.30 -8.73
C VAL A 314 -1.99 7.72 -9.22
N THR A 315 -2.55 8.82 -8.70
CA THR A 315 -3.87 9.29 -9.16
C THR A 315 -3.90 9.59 -10.67
N GLN A 316 -2.84 10.17 -11.23
CA GLN A 316 -2.73 10.41 -12.67
C GLN A 316 -2.68 9.13 -13.52
N VAL A 317 -2.15 8.03 -12.99
CA VAL A 317 -2.20 6.73 -13.68
C VAL A 317 -3.59 6.13 -13.54
N PHE A 318 -4.16 6.16 -12.34
CA PHE A 318 -5.44 5.52 -12.02
C PHE A 318 -6.63 6.10 -12.80
N ASP A 319 -6.56 7.37 -13.21
CA ASP A 319 -7.56 7.98 -14.11
C ASP A 319 -7.60 7.37 -15.52
N HIS A 320 -6.58 6.59 -15.91
CA HIS A 320 -6.40 6.11 -17.29
C HIS A 320 -6.29 4.58 -17.42
N ILE A 321 -6.45 3.83 -16.32
CA ILE A 321 -6.33 2.36 -16.32
C ILE A 321 -7.66 1.68 -15.96
N ASP A 322 -7.88 0.47 -16.48
CA ASP A 322 -8.95 -0.42 -16.02
C ASP A 322 -8.60 -0.97 -14.62
N LEU A 323 -9.60 -1.10 -13.75
CA LEU A 323 -9.49 -1.70 -12.42
C LEU A 323 -8.85 -3.09 -12.44
N LYS A 324 -9.05 -3.87 -13.51
CA LYS A 324 -8.41 -5.17 -13.71
C LYS A 324 -6.88 -5.10 -13.77
N GLU A 325 -6.34 -3.94 -14.12
CA GLU A 325 -4.90 -3.71 -14.27
C GLU A 325 -4.30 -2.90 -13.12
N ALA A 326 -5.13 -2.46 -12.16
CA ALA A 326 -4.72 -1.64 -11.02
C ALA A 326 -3.58 -2.26 -10.22
N MET A 327 -3.67 -3.56 -9.89
CA MET A 327 -2.64 -4.25 -9.11
C MET A 327 -1.30 -4.32 -9.86
N SER A 328 -1.35 -4.58 -11.16
CA SER A 328 -0.17 -4.64 -12.03
C SER A 328 0.45 -3.26 -12.25
N ALA A 329 -0.39 -2.23 -12.43
CA ALA A 329 0.04 -0.84 -12.57
C ALA A 329 0.74 -0.36 -11.30
N THR A 330 0.13 -0.57 -10.13
CA THR A 330 0.73 -0.29 -8.82
C THR A 330 2.10 -0.94 -8.66
N SER A 331 2.21 -2.23 -9.00
CA SER A 331 3.50 -2.93 -8.93
C SER A 331 4.57 -2.28 -9.83
N MET A 332 4.19 -1.87 -11.05
CA MET A 332 5.12 -1.21 -11.97
C MET A 332 5.50 0.21 -11.51
N MET A 333 4.55 0.98 -10.98
CA MET A 333 4.80 2.31 -10.38
C MET A 333 5.80 2.23 -9.22
N GLN A 334 5.70 1.18 -8.41
CA GLN A 334 6.62 0.91 -7.30
C GLN A 334 8.02 0.53 -7.78
N ILE A 335 8.13 -0.26 -8.85
CA ILE A 335 9.42 -0.54 -9.49
C ILE A 335 10.07 0.75 -9.98
N LEU A 336 9.31 1.65 -10.61
CA LEU A 336 9.83 2.95 -11.06
C LEU A 336 10.28 3.83 -9.89
N LEU A 337 9.48 3.89 -8.82
CA LEU A 337 9.86 4.56 -7.58
C LEU A 337 11.17 3.97 -7.03
N GLY A 338 11.31 2.65 -7.01
CA GLY A 338 12.52 1.96 -6.59
C GLY A 338 13.73 2.26 -7.49
N CYS A 339 13.56 2.28 -8.82
CA CYS A 339 14.63 2.63 -9.76
C CYS A 339 15.12 4.07 -9.52
N GLY A 340 14.19 5.02 -9.32
CA GLY A 340 14.52 6.37 -8.90
C GLY A 340 15.22 6.37 -7.55
N GLY A 341 14.78 5.51 -6.63
CA GLY A 341 15.37 5.36 -5.30
C GLY A 341 16.79 4.81 -5.28
N VAL A 342 17.19 4.05 -6.31
CA VAL A 342 18.58 3.62 -6.52
C VAL A 342 19.40 4.76 -7.13
N LEU A 343 18.90 5.35 -8.23
CA LEU A 343 19.64 6.36 -8.98
C LEU A 343 19.81 7.67 -8.20
N GLY A 344 18.84 8.05 -7.38
CA GLY A 344 18.83 9.34 -6.69
C GLY A 344 20.03 9.54 -5.77
N PRO A 345 20.23 8.70 -4.74
CA PRO A 345 21.38 8.79 -3.84
C PRO A 345 22.73 8.63 -4.56
N ILE A 346 22.80 7.81 -5.62
CA ILE A 346 24.03 7.64 -6.40
C ILE A 346 24.42 8.94 -7.11
N ILE A 347 23.47 9.55 -7.84
CA ILE A 347 23.71 10.80 -8.58
C ILE A 347 23.99 11.95 -7.60
N ALA A 348 23.14 12.11 -6.58
CA ALA A 348 23.29 13.16 -5.58
C ALA A 348 24.60 13.02 -4.80
N GLY A 349 24.95 11.81 -4.35
CA GLY A 349 26.21 11.54 -3.65
C GLY A 349 27.43 11.83 -4.52
N ALA A 350 27.41 11.46 -5.80
CA ALA A 350 28.49 11.77 -6.75
C ALA A 350 28.69 13.29 -6.91
N LEU A 351 27.60 14.05 -7.07
CA LEU A 351 27.66 15.51 -7.15
C LEU A 351 28.18 16.14 -5.84
N MET A 352 27.77 15.61 -4.69
CA MET A 352 28.25 16.08 -3.38
C MET A 352 29.76 15.83 -3.18
N THR A 353 30.28 14.70 -3.67
CA THR A 353 31.73 14.42 -3.66
C THR A 353 32.50 15.32 -4.61
N GLN A 354 32.02 15.46 -5.85
CA GLN A 354 32.75 16.18 -6.89
C GLN A 354 32.82 17.69 -6.61
N PHE A 355 31.80 18.24 -5.96
CA PHE A 355 31.70 19.67 -5.71
C PHE A 355 31.62 19.97 -4.20
N ALA A 356 30.43 19.89 -3.60
CA ALA A 356 30.22 20.13 -2.18
C ALA A 356 28.85 19.58 -1.74
N SER A 357 28.64 19.40 -0.43
CA SER A 357 27.40 18.82 0.11
C SER A 357 26.12 19.59 -0.24
N ILE A 358 26.21 20.90 -0.50
CA ILE A 358 25.10 21.73 -1.00
C ILE A 358 24.57 21.28 -2.37
N TRP A 359 25.35 20.52 -3.15
CA TRP A 359 24.94 20.00 -4.46
C TRP A 359 23.79 18.99 -4.41
N LEU A 360 23.46 18.47 -3.22
CA LEU A 360 22.19 17.80 -2.99
C LEU A 360 21.00 18.66 -3.43
N TYR A 361 20.99 19.96 -3.08
CA TYR A 361 19.88 20.85 -3.40
C TYR A 361 19.90 21.30 -4.85
N TYR A 362 21.07 21.47 -5.47
CA TYR A 362 21.15 21.71 -6.92
C TYR A 362 20.57 20.52 -7.70
N TYR A 363 20.89 19.29 -7.28
CA TYR A 363 20.28 18.08 -7.81
C TYR A 363 18.75 18.09 -7.63
N LEU A 364 18.26 18.38 -6.43
CA LEU A 364 16.82 18.46 -6.18
C LEU A 364 16.15 19.52 -7.05
N VAL A 365 16.71 20.73 -7.16
CA VAL A 365 16.21 21.79 -8.05
C VAL A 365 16.11 21.29 -9.49
N ALA A 366 17.16 20.62 -10.00
CA ALA A 366 17.17 20.10 -11.36
C ALA A 366 16.04 19.08 -11.60
N VAL A 367 15.83 18.14 -10.67
CA VAL A 367 14.76 17.13 -10.80
C VAL A 367 13.37 17.78 -10.67
N HIS A 368 13.17 18.70 -9.72
CA HIS A 368 11.90 19.41 -9.57
C HIS A 368 11.58 20.23 -10.82
N LEU A 369 12.55 21.00 -11.32
CA LEU A 369 12.38 21.82 -12.53
C LEU A 369 12.09 20.94 -13.75
N PHE A 370 12.78 19.80 -13.89
CA PHE A 370 12.49 18.84 -14.95
C PHE A 370 11.04 18.34 -14.92
N VAL A 371 10.52 18.00 -13.73
CA VAL A 371 9.11 17.60 -13.58
C VAL A 371 8.16 18.75 -13.92
N VAL A 372 8.43 19.97 -13.43
CA VAL A 372 7.63 21.18 -13.77
C VAL A 372 7.54 21.35 -15.28
N VAL A 373 8.69 21.41 -15.96
CA VAL A 373 8.78 21.63 -17.40
C VAL A 373 8.06 20.52 -18.16
N PHE A 374 8.31 19.25 -17.81
CA PHE A 374 7.68 18.11 -18.47
C PHE A 374 6.15 18.13 -18.32
N LEU A 375 5.64 18.35 -17.11
CA LEU A 375 4.20 18.37 -16.85
C LEU A 375 3.50 19.56 -17.54
N MET A 376 4.15 20.72 -17.56
CA MET A 376 3.62 21.92 -18.23
C MET A 376 3.60 21.75 -19.75
N ILE A 377 4.66 21.20 -20.35
CA ILE A 377 4.67 20.86 -21.79
C ILE A 377 3.56 19.86 -22.11
N ARG A 378 3.43 18.80 -21.32
CA ARG A 378 2.37 17.80 -21.50
C ARG A 378 0.98 18.40 -21.40
N LYS A 379 0.77 19.35 -20.48
CA LYS A 379 -0.51 20.04 -20.34
C LYS A 379 -0.81 20.94 -21.54
N LEU A 380 0.17 21.73 -21.99
CA LEU A 380 -0.02 22.72 -23.05
C LEU A 380 -0.15 22.08 -24.44
N PHE A 381 0.55 20.98 -24.70
CA PHE A 381 0.67 20.40 -26.04
C PHE A 381 -0.04 19.05 -26.22
N VAL A 382 -0.50 18.39 -25.15
CA VAL A 382 -1.15 17.07 -25.24
C VAL A 382 -2.46 17.02 -24.45
N ARG A 383 -3.58 17.19 -25.16
CA ARG A 383 -4.92 16.89 -24.63
C ARG A 383 -5.02 15.39 -24.37
N THR A 384 -5.41 15.01 -23.15
CA THR A 384 -5.64 13.60 -22.79
C THR A 384 -7.09 13.50 -22.37
N GLU A 385 -7.86 12.68 -23.07
CA GLU A 385 -9.24 12.38 -22.68
C GLU A 385 -9.18 11.58 -21.38
N THR A 386 -9.81 12.11 -20.33
CA THR A 386 -9.98 11.42 -19.06
C THR A 386 -11.12 10.43 -19.21
N LEU A 387 -10.86 9.15 -18.90
CA LEU A 387 -11.96 8.20 -18.71
C LEU A 387 -12.76 8.64 -17.47
N GLU A 388 -14.07 8.40 -17.44
CA GLU A 388 -14.87 8.64 -16.22
C GLU A 388 -14.23 7.87 -15.06
N SER A 389 -13.84 8.60 -14.01
CA SER A 389 -13.20 8.05 -12.82
C SER A 389 -14.14 7.04 -12.16
N SER A 390 -13.88 5.74 -12.38
CA SER A 390 -14.75 4.67 -11.88
C SER A 390 -14.61 4.42 -10.37
N SER A 391 -13.65 5.05 -9.67
CA SER A 391 -13.56 4.99 -8.20
C SER A 391 -12.69 6.09 -7.59
N LYS A 392 -13.10 6.55 -6.39
CA LYS A 392 -12.23 7.32 -5.48
C LYS A 392 -11.20 6.36 -4.85
N TYR A 393 -10.11 6.10 -5.53
CA TYR A 393 -9.00 5.34 -4.94
C TYR A 393 -8.30 6.19 -3.88
N GLN A 394 -8.44 5.80 -2.60
CA GLN A 394 -7.70 6.44 -1.51
C GLN A 394 -6.23 6.00 -1.56
N VAL A 395 -5.35 6.97 -1.77
CA VAL A 395 -3.91 6.73 -1.85
C VAL A 395 -3.33 6.50 -0.46
N SER A 396 -2.70 5.34 -0.25
CA SER A 396 -1.93 5.03 0.96
C SER A 396 -0.60 5.79 0.97
N MET A 397 -0.18 6.29 2.15
CA MET A 397 0.92 7.27 2.32
C MET A 397 2.30 6.83 1.86
N GLN A 398 2.53 5.53 1.73
CA GLN A 398 3.69 4.99 1.06
C GLN A 398 3.19 3.85 0.21
N GLY A 399 3.57 3.89 -1.07
CA GLY A 399 3.56 2.78 -1.98
C GLY A 399 2.44 1.77 -1.75
N ALA A 400 1.34 1.90 -2.48
CA ALA A 400 0.24 0.94 -2.44
C ALA A 400 0.76 -0.49 -2.33
N SER A 401 0.38 -1.13 -1.22
CA SER A 401 0.66 -2.53 -0.99
C SER A 401 0.05 -3.35 -2.10
N VAL A 402 0.74 -4.42 -2.47
CA VAL A 402 0.26 -5.43 -3.43
C VAL A 402 -1.13 -5.99 -3.02
N GLY A 403 -1.55 -5.80 -1.76
CA GLY A 403 -2.87 -6.20 -1.25
C GLY A 403 -3.93 -5.10 -1.15
N SER A 404 -3.64 -3.84 -1.49
CA SER A 404 -4.59 -2.73 -1.31
C SER A 404 -5.55 -2.49 -2.47
N THR A 405 -5.32 -3.12 -3.62
CA THR A 405 -6.16 -2.95 -4.82
C THR A 405 -7.34 -3.92 -4.79
N VAL A 406 -8.49 -3.40 -4.39
CA VAL A 406 -9.84 -3.81 -4.84
C VAL A 406 -9.98 -5.32 -5.00
N LEU A 407 -10.16 -6.02 -3.89
CA LEU A 407 -11.02 -7.19 -3.94
C LEU A 407 -12.44 -6.66 -3.86
N GLU A 408 -13.17 -6.80 -4.96
CA GLU A 408 -14.61 -6.87 -4.95
C GLU A 408 -15.07 -7.61 -3.69
N PRO A 409 -16.16 -7.18 -3.01
CA PRO A 409 -16.68 -7.92 -1.86
C PRO A 409 -16.74 -9.40 -2.23
N LEU A 410 -16.04 -10.18 -1.40
CA LEU A 410 -15.80 -11.61 -1.50
C LEU A 410 -16.97 -12.35 -2.16
N LEU A 411 -16.80 -12.58 -3.45
CA LEU A 411 -17.31 -13.73 -4.17
C LEU A 411 -16.12 -14.59 -4.63
N ASN A 412 -14.96 -14.48 -3.96
CA ASN A 412 -13.89 -15.47 -4.05
C ASN A 412 -14.31 -16.69 -3.24
N TYR A 413 -15.34 -17.36 -3.73
CA TYR A 413 -15.78 -18.61 -3.18
C TYR A 413 -14.76 -19.68 -3.57
N ASN A 414 -13.92 -20.08 -2.62
CA ASN A 414 -12.89 -21.07 -2.85
C ASN A 414 -13.49 -22.47 -2.75
N LEU A 415 -13.63 -23.15 -3.89
CA LEU A 415 -14.09 -24.54 -3.96
C LEU A 415 -13.23 -25.48 -3.10
N ALA A 416 -12.00 -25.10 -2.75
CA ALA A 416 -11.12 -25.91 -1.91
C ALA A 416 -11.58 -25.99 -0.43
N GLU A 417 -12.33 -25.00 0.06
CA GLU A 417 -12.79 -24.91 1.46
C GLU A 417 -14.10 -25.66 1.72
N ILE A 418 -14.74 -26.17 0.67
CA ILE A 418 -15.92 -27.01 0.80
C ILE A 418 -15.49 -28.36 1.35
N GLY A 419 -15.87 -28.64 2.60
CA GLY A 419 -15.62 -29.92 3.26
C GLY A 419 -16.43 -31.08 2.67
N ASP A 420 -17.58 -30.79 2.05
CA ASP A 420 -18.42 -31.77 1.38
C ASP A 420 -17.91 -32.07 -0.06
N PRO A 421 -17.42 -33.30 -0.32
CA PRO A 421 -16.85 -33.67 -1.61
C PRO A 421 -17.90 -33.73 -2.74
N GLU A 422 -19.15 -34.05 -2.43
CA GLU A 422 -20.24 -34.20 -3.42
C GLU A 422 -20.70 -32.82 -3.91
N LEU A 423 -20.87 -31.88 -2.98
CA LEU A 423 -21.16 -30.48 -3.30
C LEU A 423 -20.04 -29.87 -4.16
N LYS A 424 -18.79 -30.14 -3.80
CA LYS A 424 -17.63 -29.65 -4.55
C LYS A 424 -17.59 -30.19 -5.97
N LEU A 425 -17.81 -31.50 -6.15
CA LEU A 425 -17.88 -32.14 -7.46
C LEU A 425 -19.02 -31.56 -8.32
N LEU A 426 -20.20 -31.36 -7.73
CA LEU A 426 -21.34 -30.75 -8.41
C LEU A 426 -21.00 -29.34 -8.93
N LEU A 427 -20.41 -28.48 -8.08
CA LEU A 427 -20.07 -27.12 -8.46
C LEU A 427 -18.98 -27.06 -9.54
N VAL A 428 -17.99 -27.95 -9.47
CA VAL A 428 -16.97 -28.09 -10.52
C VAL A 428 -17.61 -28.54 -11.84
N ALA A 429 -18.50 -29.53 -11.81
CA ALA A 429 -19.19 -30.03 -12.99
C ALA A 429 -20.08 -28.95 -13.63
N LEU A 430 -20.84 -28.20 -12.83
CA LEU A 430 -21.64 -27.07 -13.30
C LEU A 430 -20.78 -25.94 -13.89
N GLY A 431 -19.58 -25.74 -13.36
CA GLY A 431 -18.59 -24.80 -13.88
C GLY A 431 -18.10 -25.14 -15.29
N GLN A 432 -18.14 -26.41 -15.70
CA GLN A 432 -17.79 -26.86 -17.05
C GLN A 432 -18.89 -26.62 -18.09
N GLN A 433 -19.98 -25.93 -17.74
CA GLN A 433 -21.11 -25.61 -18.63
C GLN A 433 -21.69 -26.86 -19.33
N PRO A 434 -22.21 -27.82 -18.54
CA PRO A 434 -22.82 -29.03 -19.09
C PRO A 434 -24.03 -28.66 -19.95
N LYS A 435 -24.29 -29.44 -21.00
CA LYS A 435 -25.46 -29.26 -21.88
C LYS A 435 -26.79 -29.35 -21.13
N ASP A 436 -26.84 -30.19 -20.10
CA ASP A 436 -28.03 -30.35 -19.26
C ASP A 436 -27.63 -30.27 -17.76
N PRO A 437 -27.67 -29.08 -17.15
CA PRO A 437 -27.38 -28.91 -15.73
C PRO A 437 -28.45 -29.51 -14.82
N ALA A 438 -29.66 -29.76 -15.34
CA ALA A 438 -30.79 -30.21 -14.53
C ALA A 438 -30.62 -31.65 -14.06
N ILE A 439 -30.12 -32.53 -14.96
CA ILE A 439 -29.78 -33.90 -14.62
C ILE A 439 -28.72 -33.94 -13.51
N LEU A 440 -27.66 -33.13 -13.62
CA LEU A 440 -26.58 -33.11 -12.63
C LEU A 440 -27.06 -32.64 -11.25
N ILE A 441 -27.85 -31.58 -11.21
CA ILE A 441 -28.41 -31.05 -9.96
C ILE A 441 -29.34 -32.08 -9.32
N ARG A 442 -30.23 -32.70 -10.11
CA ARG A 442 -31.16 -33.70 -9.63
C ARG A 442 -30.46 -34.96 -9.13
N THR A 443 -29.53 -35.52 -9.91
CA THR A 443 -28.77 -36.72 -9.51
C THR A 443 -27.93 -36.46 -8.27
N ALA A 444 -27.34 -35.27 -8.13
CA ALA A 444 -26.61 -34.92 -6.92
C ALA A 444 -27.55 -34.85 -5.71
N LEU A 445 -28.66 -34.12 -5.78
CA LEU A 445 -29.58 -33.93 -4.65
C LEU A 445 -30.37 -35.20 -4.27
N GLU A 446 -30.75 -36.04 -5.23
CA GLU A 446 -31.42 -37.32 -4.95
C GLU A 446 -30.44 -38.42 -4.50
N GLY A 447 -29.16 -38.33 -4.91
CA GLY A 447 -28.12 -39.33 -4.64
C GLY A 447 -27.25 -39.05 -3.41
N SER A 448 -27.48 -37.95 -2.71
CA SER A 448 -26.66 -37.48 -1.57
C SER A 448 -27.50 -36.99 -0.41
N SER A 449 -26.83 -36.58 0.68
CA SER A 449 -27.45 -35.84 1.78
C SER A 449 -27.52 -34.32 1.55
N LEU A 450 -27.22 -33.83 0.34
CA LEU A 450 -27.24 -32.41 0.04
C LEU A 450 -28.66 -31.86 0.10
N LYS A 451 -28.80 -30.65 0.66
CA LYS A 451 -30.08 -29.96 0.70
C LYS A 451 -30.13 -28.86 -0.37
N PRO A 452 -31.28 -28.65 -1.04
CA PRO A 452 -31.41 -27.63 -2.08
C PRO A 452 -30.97 -26.23 -1.64
N GLN A 453 -31.28 -25.83 -0.40
CA GLN A 453 -30.92 -24.52 0.14
C GLN A 453 -29.42 -24.29 0.34
N ASP A 454 -28.67 -25.33 0.71
CA ASP A 454 -27.22 -25.26 0.93
C ASP A 454 -26.51 -25.20 -0.43
N VAL A 455 -26.97 -26.02 -1.39
CA VAL A 455 -26.49 -26.00 -2.77
C VAL A 455 -26.74 -24.62 -3.41
N ALA A 456 -27.90 -24.01 -3.19
CA ALA A 456 -28.25 -22.70 -3.74
C ALA A 456 -27.25 -21.60 -3.36
N ILE A 457 -26.91 -21.47 -2.06
CA ILE A 457 -25.94 -20.50 -1.57
C ILE A 457 -24.60 -20.69 -2.32
N HIS A 458 -24.13 -21.93 -2.38
CA HIS A 458 -22.84 -22.24 -2.96
C HIS A 458 -22.81 -22.14 -4.50
N MET A 459 -23.93 -22.34 -5.19
CA MET A 459 -24.05 -22.07 -6.63
C MET A 459 -23.96 -20.58 -6.94
N VAL A 460 -24.67 -19.74 -6.17
CA VAL A 460 -24.62 -18.28 -6.34
C VAL A 460 -23.21 -17.77 -6.04
N LEU A 461 -22.57 -18.33 -5.01
CA LEU A 461 -21.22 -17.96 -4.62
C LEU A 461 -20.13 -18.45 -5.60
N ALA A 462 -20.21 -19.70 -6.07
CA ALA A 462 -19.21 -20.27 -6.97
C ALA A 462 -19.35 -19.76 -8.42
N LEU A 463 -20.59 -19.55 -8.88
CA LEU A 463 -20.93 -19.33 -10.29
C LEU A 463 -21.82 -18.09 -10.48
N PRO A 464 -21.40 -16.89 -10.01
CA PRO A 464 -22.27 -15.70 -9.94
C PRO A 464 -22.79 -15.20 -11.29
N LYS A 465 -22.08 -15.50 -12.40
CA LYS A 465 -22.52 -15.11 -13.76
C LYS A 465 -23.69 -15.96 -14.28
N ARG A 466 -23.89 -17.16 -13.72
CA ARG A 466 -24.92 -18.12 -14.11
C ARG A 466 -25.90 -18.41 -12.97
N SER A 467 -25.84 -17.64 -11.89
CA SER A 467 -26.65 -17.86 -10.69
C SER A 467 -28.15 -17.88 -11.01
N GLY A 468 -28.66 -16.96 -11.84
CA GLY A 468 -30.06 -16.95 -12.24
C GLY A 468 -30.48 -18.21 -13.02
N GLU A 469 -29.69 -18.64 -14.00
CA GLU A 469 -29.94 -19.87 -14.78
C GLU A 469 -29.97 -21.10 -13.85
N LEU A 470 -28.98 -21.22 -12.98
CA LEU A 470 -28.79 -22.35 -12.09
C LEU A 470 -29.85 -22.44 -10.99
N ILE A 471 -30.21 -21.31 -10.38
CA ILE A 471 -31.28 -21.24 -9.38
C ILE A 471 -32.63 -21.53 -10.02
N ARG A 472 -32.88 -21.06 -11.25
CA ARG A 472 -34.10 -21.40 -11.99
C ARG A 472 -34.22 -22.90 -12.23
N VAL A 473 -33.12 -23.54 -12.63
CA VAL A 473 -33.09 -25.00 -12.81
C VAL A 473 -33.33 -25.72 -11.48
N LEU A 474 -32.71 -25.27 -10.40
CA LEU A 474 -32.86 -25.85 -9.07
C LEU A 474 -34.31 -25.78 -8.57
N VAL A 475 -34.93 -24.60 -8.61
CA VAL A 475 -36.32 -24.39 -8.18
C VAL A 475 -37.32 -25.14 -9.07
N LYS A 476 -37.04 -25.28 -10.38
CA LYS A 476 -37.88 -26.06 -11.28
C LYS A 476 -37.84 -27.57 -10.97
N GLN A 477 -36.72 -28.08 -10.49
CA GLN A 477 -36.58 -29.50 -10.11
C GLN A 477 -37.16 -29.77 -8.72
N PHE A 478 -37.06 -28.80 -7.80
CA PHE A 478 -37.50 -28.90 -6.40
C PHE A 478 -38.46 -27.76 -6.05
N PRO A 479 -39.66 -27.71 -6.65
CA PRO A 479 -40.61 -26.62 -6.43
C PRO A 479 -41.03 -26.48 -4.96
N GLU A 480 -41.13 -27.59 -4.23
CA GLU A 480 -41.44 -27.61 -2.79
C GLU A 480 -40.39 -26.93 -1.91
N ALA A 481 -39.16 -26.77 -2.41
CA ALA A 481 -38.06 -26.12 -1.69
C ALA A 481 -37.91 -24.62 -2.04
N ARG A 482 -38.76 -24.06 -2.91
CA ARG A 482 -38.62 -22.69 -3.44
C ARG A 482 -38.48 -21.64 -2.33
N LEU A 483 -39.38 -21.66 -1.34
CA LEU A 483 -39.34 -20.70 -0.23
C LEU A 483 -38.10 -20.89 0.65
N VAL A 484 -37.71 -22.14 0.94
CA VAL A 484 -36.52 -22.42 1.75
C VAL A 484 -35.24 -21.97 1.05
N ILE A 485 -35.14 -22.16 -0.27
CA ILE A 485 -34.06 -21.63 -1.10
C ILE A 485 -34.07 -20.11 -1.09
N THR A 486 -35.24 -19.49 -1.19
CA THR A 486 -35.39 -18.03 -1.15
C THR A 486 -34.85 -17.46 0.16
N TYR A 487 -35.25 -18.05 1.30
CA TYR A 487 -34.77 -17.64 2.62
C TYR A 487 -33.26 -17.85 2.81
N SER A 488 -32.68 -18.92 2.25
CA SER A 488 -31.24 -19.17 2.38
C SER A 488 -30.39 -18.16 1.59
N LEU A 489 -30.96 -17.54 0.56
CA LEU A 489 -30.30 -16.51 -0.24
C LEU A 489 -30.45 -15.10 0.34
N ARG A 490 -31.18 -14.90 1.46
CA ARG A 490 -31.41 -13.59 2.09
C ARG A 490 -30.11 -12.79 2.28
N ASP A 491 -29.10 -13.41 2.87
CA ASP A 491 -27.82 -12.76 3.17
C ASP A 491 -27.06 -12.32 1.90
N LEU A 492 -27.31 -12.99 0.76
CA LEU A 492 -26.71 -12.64 -0.52
C LEU A 492 -27.41 -11.44 -1.17
N PHE A 493 -28.72 -11.29 -1.00
CA PHE A 493 -29.45 -10.11 -1.47
C PHE A 493 -28.98 -8.83 -0.77
N ILE A 494 -28.58 -8.91 0.50
CA ILE A 494 -28.01 -7.80 1.28
C ILE A 494 -26.70 -7.26 0.66
N LEU A 495 -25.95 -8.06 -0.10
CA LEU A 495 -24.64 -7.67 -0.66
C LEU A 495 -24.71 -6.63 -1.82
N ARG A 496 -25.90 -6.12 -2.16
CA ARG A 496 -26.17 -5.06 -3.17
C ARG A 496 -25.49 -5.30 -4.53
N LYS A 497 -25.58 -6.52 -5.06
CA LYS A 497 -25.20 -6.82 -6.44
C LYS A 497 -26.43 -6.74 -7.32
N GLU A 498 -26.84 -5.53 -7.73
CA GLU A 498 -28.09 -5.26 -8.49
C GLU A 498 -28.34 -6.27 -9.61
N ARG A 499 -27.31 -6.55 -10.42
CA ARG A 499 -27.39 -7.53 -11.51
C ARG A 499 -27.67 -8.96 -11.02
N ILE A 500 -27.02 -9.41 -9.94
CA ILE A 500 -27.20 -10.75 -9.40
C ILE A 500 -28.57 -10.86 -8.74
N ASN A 501 -28.95 -9.86 -7.95
CA ASN A 501 -30.25 -9.81 -7.28
C ASN A 501 -31.40 -9.85 -8.30
N ALA A 502 -31.31 -9.07 -9.39
CA ALA A 502 -32.32 -9.11 -10.45
C ALA A 502 -32.41 -10.51 -11.11
N MET A 503 -31.27 -11.15 -11.40
CA MET A 503 -31.25 -12.52 -11.95
C MET A 503 -31.87 -13.54 -10.99
N LEU A 504 -31.60 -13.42 -9.69
CA LEU A 504 -32.14 -14.31 -8.67
C LEU A 504 -33.63 -14.10 -8.46
N GLN A 505 -34.09 -12.84 -8.40
CA GLN A 505 -35.52 -12.53 -8.27
C GLN A 505 -36.32 -13.12 -9.43
N VAL A 506 -35.85 -12.95 -10.67
CA VAL A 506 -36.49 -13.56 -11.86
C VAL A 506 -36.48 -15.09 -11.73
N ALA A 507 -35.37 -15.69 -11.31
CA ALA A 507 -35.25 -17.14 -11.18
C ALA A 507 -36.18 -17.74 -10.11
N LEU A 508 -36.38 -17.04 -9.00
CA LEU A 508 -37.23 -17.49 -7.88
C LEU A 508 -38.72 -17.29 -8.16
N THR A 509 -39.10 -16.23 -8.89
CA THR A 509 -40.52 -15.89 -9.17
C THR A 509 -41.10 -16.62 -10.40
N GLU A 510 -40.23 -17.12 -11.28
CA GLU A 510 -40.65 -17.86 -12.48
C GLU A 510 -41.30 -19.20 -12.11
N GLY A 511 -42.58 -19.36 -12.49
CA GLY A 511 -43.39 -20.53 -12.15
C GLY A 511 -43.82 -20.63 -10.70
N ALA A 512 -43.67 -19.57 -9.89
CA ALA A 512 -44.22 -19.50 -8.53
C ALA A 512 -45.73 -19.22 -8.57
N ASP A 513 -46.47 -19.74 -7.59
CA ASP A 513 -47.88 -19.37 -7.39
C ASP A 513 -48.03 -17.97 -6.76
N ASP A 514 -49.26 -17.46 -6.68
CA ASP A 514 -49.51 -16.08 -6.22
C ASP A 514 -49.14 -15.88 -4.74
N ALA A 515 -49.22 -16.92 -3.91
CA ALA A 515 -48.84 -16.86 -2.51
C ALA A 515 -47.31 -16.84 -2.35
N GLU A 516 -46.61 -17.72 -3.06
CA GLU A 516 -45.15 -17.78 -3.10
C GLU A 516 -44.54 -16.47 -3.63
N ARG A 517 -45.11 -15.91 -4.71
CA ARG A 517 -44.65 -14.61 -5.25
C ARG A 517 -44.78 -13.49 -4.24
N THR A 518 -45.93 -13.42 -3.56
CA THR A 518 -46.18 -12.40 -2.54
C THR A 518 -45.16 -12.51 -1.40
N GLU A 519 -44.80 -13.73 -0.99
CA GLU A 519 -43.82 -13.96 0.08
C GLU A 519 -42.39 -13.60 -0.37
N ILE A 520 -42.00 -13.97 -1.59
CA ILE A 520 -40.69 -13.60 -2.17
C ILE A 520 -40.55 -12.08 -2.27
N ASP A 521 -41.55 -11.40 -2.82
CA ASP A 521 -41.52 -9.94 -2.99
C ASP A 521 -41.54 -9.22 -1.63
N SER A 522 -42.33 -9.71 -0.67
CA SER A 522 -42.33 -9.20 0.72
C SER A 522 -40.96 -9.33 1.38
N MET A 523 -40.27 -10.47 1.22
CA MET A 523 -38.92 -10.67 1.75
C MET A 523 -37.93 -9.67 1.12
N LEU A 524 -38.00 -9.47 -0.20
CA LEU A 524 -37.13 -8.53 -0.90
C LEU A 524 -37.39 -7.08 -0.51
N GLU A 525 -38.66 -6.69 -0.34
CA GLU A 525 -39.03 -5.38 0.19
C GLU A 525 -38.50 -5.18 1.62
N HIS A 526 -38.62 -6.19 2.48
CA HIS A 526 -38.11 -6.11 3.85
C HIS A 526 -36.58 -5.95 3.88
N ILE A 527 -35.85 -6.71 3.06
CA ILE A 527 -34.39 -6.56 2.89
C ILE A 527 -34.04 -5.16 2.39
N SER A 528 -34.79 -4.62 1.42
CA SER A 528 -34.54 -3.26 0.92
C SER A 528 -34.68 -2.20 2.02
N ARG A 529 -35.70 -2.34 2.89
CA ARG A 529 -35.92 -1.43 4.04
C ARG A 529 -34.84 -1.56 5.11
N GLU A 530 -34.46 -2.79 5.50
CA GLU A 530 -33.37 -3.02 6.47
C GLU A 530 -32.05 -2.41 5.98
N VAL A 531 -31.75 -2.54 4.69
CA VAL A 531 -30.54 -1.99 4.08
C VAL A 531 -30.58 -0.47 4.00
N ASP A 532 -31.76 0.12 3.74
CA ASP A 532 -31.94 1.58 3.68
C ASP A 532 -31.86 2.23 5.08
N GLU A 533 -32.44 1.60 6.11
CA GLU A 533 -32.34 2.04 7.51
C GLU A 533 -30.88 2.00 8.04
N GLU A 534 -30.09 0.97 7.68
CA GLU A 534 -28.67 0.92 8.03
C GLU A 534 -27.84 2.04 7.37
N THR A 535 -28.28 2.59 6.23
CA THR A 535 -27.62 3.73 5.56
C THR A 535 -27.97 5.10 6.13
N VAL A 536 -29.06 5.23 6.90
CA VAL A 536 -29.44 6.49 7.55
C VAL A 536 -28.74 6.65 8.91
N VAL A 537 -28.26 5.54 9.50
CA VAL A 537 -27.59 5.50 10.81
C VAL A 537 -26.05 5.44 10.70
N ALA A 538 -25.51 5.19 9.50
CA ALA A 538 -24.07 5.17 9.19
C ALA A 538 -23.61 6.45 8.48
#